data_AF-A0A957KGZ2-F1
#
_entry.id   AF-A0A957KGZ2-F1
#
_cell.length_a   1.000
_cell.length_b   1.000
_cell.length_c   1.000
_cell.angle_alpha   90.00
_cell.angle_beta   90.00
_cell.angle_gamma   90.00
#
_symmetry.space_group_name_H-M   'P 1'
#
loop_
_entity.id
_entity.type
_entity.pdbx_description
1 polymer ?
#
loop_
_entity_poly.entity_id
_entity_poly.type
_entity_poly.pdbx_seq_one_letter_code
_entity_poly.pdbx_strand_id
1 'polypeptide(L)'
;LTYTLVITNSGDLTATNIMLTDLLPDGAIYQAGGNFDGTTVSFAIPLVPPNTTVIRQFSILPDEGEAPFLGTLQNHTYGLTSGQGDIITGTETVSTTVQFPELSINKTGPDEVTAGDPIVYELSVGNSGAMAATNLVITDTLPGGATFVGASNAGSLVSGEVRWQLATLGPGVTTTLRFTVTAEATVINSDYGVTADFNRSAVGQNVVATTVGPAGFVVYVPIIANHSDGSEPNDSCSQAYQILLNQTYKFLPDDTNDFYVFDLPNSANLDIFLTNFSPVNGQIVLYRAPSCGNLQFIANNGDFSTTKTIHAGVQPAGRYLVLVINDGATSSSQLYSLRVSSP
;
A
#
# COMPACT_ATOMS: atom_id res chain seq x y z
N LEU A 1 -1.93 34.57 -24.20
CA LEU A 1 -2.14 35.92 -23.64
C LEU A 1 -1.93 36.96 -24.73
N THR A 2 -2.74 38.02 -24.80
CA THR A 2 -2.58 39.10 -25.80
C THR A 2 -2.33 40.42 -25.09
N TYR A 3 -1.19 41.05 -25.35
CA TYR A 3 -0.90 42.40 -24.88
C TYR A 3 -1.38 43.44 -25.89
N THR A 4 -1.96 44.51 -25.36
CA THR A 4 -2.51 45.62 -26.15
C THR A 4 -1.79 46.90 -25.77
N LEU A 5 -1.06 47.47 -26.71
CA LEU A 5 -0.40 48.75 -26.57
C LEU A 5 -1.28 49.85 -27.18
N VAL A 6 -1.59 50.85 -26.36
CA VAL A 6 -2.43 51.98 -26.74
C VAL A 6 -1.56 53.23 -26.78
N ILE A 7 -1.36 53.76 -27.99
CA ILE A 7 -0.54 54.95 -28.23
C ILE A 7 -1.50 56.11 -28.50
N THR A 8 -1.50 57.11 -27.63
CA THR A 8 -2.33 58.32 -27.79
C THR A 8 -1.43 59.51 -28.02
N ASN A 9 -1.66 60.24 -29.12
CA ASN A 9 -1.04 61.54 -29.31
C ASN A 9 -1.93 62.61 -28.66
N SER A 10 -1.53 63.06 -27.47
CA SER A 10 -2.19 64.16 -26.73
C SER A 10 -1.69 65.55 -27.12
N GLY A 11 -0.74 65.63 -28.05
CA GLY A 11 -0.22 66.89 -28.59
C GLY A 11 -1.12 67.47 -29.67
N ASP A 12 -0.73 68.65 -30.14
CA ASP A 12 -1.38 69.44 -31.19
C ASP A 12 -0.78 69.24 -32.59
N LEU A 13 0.37 68.56 -32.68
CA LEU A 13 1.07 68.22 -33.94
C LEU A 13 1.03 66.71 -34.24
N THR A 14 1.09 66.36 -35.52
CA THR A 14 1.15 64.94 -35.94
C THR A 14 2.51 64.34 -35.59
N ALA A 15 2.52 63.30 -34.77
CA ALA A 15 3.71 62.49 -34.52
C ALA A 15 3.98 61.61 -35.75
N THR A 16 5.24 61.46 -36.18
CA THR A 16 5.64 60.71 -37.37
C THR A 16 6.85 59.83 -37.09
N ASN A 17 7.03 58.78 -37.90
CA ASN A 17 8.13 57.83 -37.78
C ASN A 17 8.25 57.27 -36.35
N ILE A 18 7.12 56.82 -35.81
CA ILE A 18 7.06 56.29 -34.46
C ILE A 18 7.53 54.85 -34.47
N MET A 19 8.46 54.51 -33.57
CA MET A 19 8.84 53.13 -33.30
C MET A 19 8.42 52.78 -31.88
N LEU A 20 7.51 51.84 -31.76
CA LEU A 20 7.06 51.25 -30.50
C LEU A 20 7.80 49.92 -30.29
N THR A 21 8.37 49.72 -29.11
CA THR A 21 9.05 48.49 -28.71
C THR A 21 8.52 47.98 -27.38
N ASP A 22 8.43 46.66 -27.23
CA ASP A 22 8.01 45.99 -26.00
C ASP A 22 8.90 44.75 -25.80
N LEU A 23 9.64 44.70 -24.70
CA LEU A 23 10.49 43.58 -24.33
C LEU A 23 9.61 42.50 -23.70
N LEU A 24 9.69 41.28 -24.24
CA LEU A 24 8.92 40.17 -23.69
C LEU A 24 9.25 39.94 -22.20
N PRO A 25 8.23 39.67 -21.37
CA PRO A 25 8.47 39.32 -19.98
C PRO A 25 9.22 37.99 -19.87
N ASP A 26 10.02 37.83 -18.81
CA ASP A 26 10.71 36.57 -18.52
C ASP A 26 9.72 35.40 -18.46
N GLY A 27 10.12 34.27 -19.06
CA GLY A 27 9.28 33.06 -19.12
C GLY A 27 8.13 33.12 -20.12
N ALA A 28 8.13 34.10 -21.04
CA ALA A 28 7.18 34.15 -22.15
C ALA A 28 7.79 33.71 -23.49
N ILE A 29 7.01 32.99 -24.27
CA ILE A 29 7.27 32.62 -25.65
C ILE A 29 6.41 33.50 -26.57
N TYR A 30 7.06 34.19 -27.51
CA TYR A 30 6.39 34.95 -28.56
C TYR A 30 5.50 34.04 -29.42
N GLN A 31 4.29 34.49 -29.73
CA GLN A 31 3.37 33.78 -30.63
C GLN A 31 3.17 34.52 -31.95
N ALA A 32 2.69 35.77 -31.89
CA ALA A 32 2.35 36.53 -33.10
C ALA A 32 2.23 38.04 -32.83
N GLY A 33 2.29 38.83 -33.91
CA GLY A 33 2.09 40.29 -33.90
C GLY A 33 3.39 41.10 -33.86
N GLY A 34 3.45 42.17 -34.66
CA GLY A 34 4.65 43.01 -34.76
C GLY A 34 5.84 42.28 -35.37
N ASN A 35 7.00 42.94 -35.34
CA ASN A 35 8.28 42.37 -35.73
C ASN A 35 9.05 41.97 -34.47
N PHE A 36 9.38 40.68 -34.34
CA PHE A 36 10.07 40.11 -33.18
C PHE A 36 11.52 39.78 -33.52
N ASP A 37 12.46 40.25 -32.70
CA ASP A 37 13.91 40.05 -32.91
C ASP A 37 14.53 38.96 -32.03
N GLY A 38 13.71 38.27 -31.24
CA GLY A 38 14.15 37.24 -30.28
C GLY A 38 13.95 37.65 -28.82
N THR A 39 13.84 38.94 -28.52
CA THR A 39 13.51 39.42 -27.16
C THR A 39 12.47 40.53 -27.19
N THR A 40 12.47 41.37 -28.22
CA THR A 40 11.66 42.58 -28.29
C THR A 40 10.72 42.53 -29.49
N VAL A 41 9.45 42.88 -29.26
CA VAL A 41 8.46 43.11 -30.31
C VAL A 41 8.47 44.59 -30.67
N SER A 42 8.49 44.88 -31.98
CA SER A 42 8.53 46.23 -32.52
C SER A 42 7.42 46.50 -33.51
N PHE A 43 6.93 47.75 -33.53
CA PHE A 43 5.93 48.24 -34.47
C PHE A 43 6.35 49.60 -35.03
N ALA A 44 6.53 49.66 -36.34
CA ALA A 44 6.65 50.93 -37.06
C ALA A 44 5.25 51.54 -37.25
N ILE A 45 5.09 52.78 -36.81
CA ILE A 45 3.85 53.56 -36.92
C ILE A 45 4.19 54.84 -37.69
N PRO A 46 3.78 54.96 -38.97
CA PRO A 46 4.19 56.07 -39.82
C PRO A 46 3.77 57.44 -39.28
N LEU A 47 2.56 57.52 -38.74
CA LEU A 47 2.04 58.75 -38.12
C LEU A 47 0.94 58.47 -37.08
N VAL A 48 0.79 59.39 -36.14
CA VAL A 48 -0.32 59.46 -35.18
C VAL A 48 -0.82 60.92 -35.14
N PRO A 49 -1.97 61.25 -35.73
CA PRO A 49 -2.50 62.62 -35.72
C PRO A 49 -2.83 63.14 -34.31
N PRO A 50 -2.94 64.47 -34.12
CA PRO A 50 -3.33 65.08 -32.85
C PRO A 50 -4.65 64.53 -32.31
N ASN A 51 -4.71 64.26 -31.01
CA ASN A 51 -5.89 63.75 -30.29
C ASN A 51 -6.43 62.42 -30.84
N THR A 52 -5.57 61.59 -31.43
CA THR A 52 -5.93 60.25 -31.92
C THR A 52 -5.16 59.16 -31.19
N THR A 53 -5.69 57.94 -31.31
CA THR A 53 -5.11 56.75 -30.71
C THR A 53 -4.84 55.70 -31.78
N VAL A 54 -3.68 55.04 -31.67
CA VAL A 54 -3.32 53.85 -32.43
C VAL A 54 -3.21 52.68 -31.46
N ILE A 55 -3.73 51.52 -31.86
CA ILE A 55 -3.65 50.28 -31.08
C ILE A 55 -2.74 49.29 -31.80
N ARG A 56 -1.87 48.64 -31.04
CA ARG A 56 -1.05 47.49 -31.48
C ARG A 56 -1.19 46.35 -30.50
N GLN A 57 -1.07 45.13 -31.03
CA GLN A 57 -1.21 43.92 -30.24
C GLN A 57 -0.15 42.90 -30.66
N PHE A 58 0.33 42.17 -29.67
CA PHE A 58 1.08 40.94 -29.85
C PHE A 58 0.62 39.90 -28.84
N SER A 59 0.81 38.63 -29.16
CA SER A 59 0.45 37.52 -28.30
C SER A 59 1.69 36.75 -27.85
N ILE A 60 1.61 36.25 -26.63
CA ILE A 60 2.60 35.39 -25.98
C ILE A 60 1.91 34.19 -25.32
N LEU A 61 2.68 33.14 -25.04
CA LEU A 61 2.33 32.05 -24.14
C LEU A 61 3.39 31.96 -23.03
N PRO A 62 3.06 31.44 -21.84
CA PRO A 62 4.08 31.01 -20.89
C PRO A 62 5.00 29.95 -21.53
N ASP A 63 6.25 29.90 -21.09
CA ASP A 63 7.15 28.82 -21.47
C ASP A 63 6.67 27.50 -20.83
N GLU A 64 6.36 26.52 -21.68
CA GLU A 64 5.91 25.17 -21.30
C GLU A 64 6.97 24.10 -21.60
N GLY A 65 8.23 24.49 -21.84
CA GLY A 65 9.34 23.57 -22.07
C GLY A 65 9.71 22.70 -20.87
N GLU A 66 10.88 22.07 -20.91
CA GLU A 66 11.37 21.13 -19.88
C GLU A 66 11.38 21.73 -18.45
N ALA A 67 11.54 23.05 -18.35
CA ALA A 67 11.40 23.82 -17.13
C ALA A 67 10.30 24.87 -17.32
N PRO A 68 9.01 24.49 -17.21
CA PRO A 68 7.93 25.41 -17.50
C PRO A 68 7.94 26.56 -16.50
N PHE A 69 7.66 27.78 -16.99
CA PHE A 69 7.72 28.97 -16.16
C PHE A 69 6.60 28.96 -15.11
N LEU A 70 7.00 28.97 -13.83
CA LEU A 70 6.10 29.01 -12.69
C LEU A 70 6.14 30.40 -12.06
N GLY A 71 5.06 31.16 -12.23
CA GLY A 71 4.95 32.45 -11.57
C GLY A 71 4.06 33.43 -12.30
N THR A 72 4.43 34.70 -12.20
CA THR A 72 3.70 35.82 -12.78
C THR A 72 4.53 36.41 -13.90
N LEU A 73 3.99 36.40 -15.12
CA LEU A 73 4.54 37.17 -16.24
C LEU A 73 4.34 38.66 -15.94
N GLN A 74 5.42 39.43 -15.91
CA GLN A 74 5.39 40.88 -15.66
C GLN A 74 5.89 41.63 -16.88
N ASN A 75 4.98 42.21 -17.66
CA ASN A 75 5.37 43.10 -18.74
C ASN A 75 5.45 44.55 -18.24
N HIS A 76 6.64 45.15 -18.28
CA HIS A 76 6.91 46.49 -17.78
C HIS A 76 7.98 47.26 -18.59
N THR A 77 8.57 46.66 -19.62
CA THR A 77 9.68 47.26 -20.36
C THR A 77 9.26 47.54 -21.79
N TYR A 78 8.71 48.73 -22.00
CA TYR A 78 8.29 49.20 -23.33
C TYR A 78 8.80 50.62 -23.58
N GLY A 79 9.02 50.91 -24.86
CA GLY A 79 9.62 52.15 -25.32
C GLY A 79 8.90 52.68 -26.54
N LEU A 80 8.86 54.01 -26.65
CA LEU A 80 8.34 54.71 -27.82
C LEU A 80 9.32 55.80 -28.23
N THR A 81 9.70 55.79 -29.50
CA THR A 81 10.54 56.83 -30.10
C THR A 81 9.83 57.47 -31.28
N SER A 82 10.16 58.73 -31.57
CA SER A 82 9.62 59.51 -32.68
C SER A 82 10.75 60.09 -33.55
N GLY A 83 10.52 60.18 -34.86
CA GLY A 83 11.44 60.84 -35.78
C GLY A 83 11.55 62.36 -35.57
N GLN A 84 10.64 62.96 -34.79
CA GLN A 84 10.69 64.38 -34.43
C GLN A 84 11.44 64.66 -33.12
N GLY A 85 11.99 63.63 -32.48
CA GLY A 85 12.69 63.75 -31.20
C GLY A 85 11.72 63.78 -30.02
N ASP A 86 11.65 62.65 -29.33
CA ASP A 86 11.30 62.44 -27.92
C ASP A 86 11.26 60.92 -27.70
N ILE A 87 11.77 60.47 -26.54
CA ILE A 87 11.67 59.08 -26.08
C ILE A 87 10.74 59.09 -24.87
N ILE A 88 9.60 58.41 -24.97
CA ILE A 88 8.72 58.20 -23.82
C ILE A 88 8.80 56.71 -23.47
N THR A 89 9.40 56.41 -22.32
CA THR A 89 9.29 55.11 -21.66
C THR A 89 8.10 55.18 -20.71
N GLY A 90 7.13 54.28 -20.85
CA GLY A 90 6.11 54.16 -19.82
C GLY A 90 6.59 53.30 -18.64
N THR A 91 5.87 53.37 -17.53
CA THR A 91 6.20 52.69 -16.27
C THR A 91 5.11 51.74 -15.78
N GLU A 92 4.05 51.54 -16.57
CA GLU A 92 2.94 50.65 -16.21
C GLU A 92 3.42 49.21 -16.21
N THR A 93 2.92 48.42 -15.29
CA THR A 93 3.23 46.98 -15.22
C THR A 93 1.95 46.18 -15.37
N VAL A 94 1.95 45.25 -16.32
CA VAL A 94 0.87 44.28 -16.49
C VAL A 94 1.35 42.93 -15.97
N SER A 95 0.67 42.42 -14.95
CA SER A 95 0.98 41.14 -14.31
C SER A 95 -0.04 40.07 -14.68
N THR A 96 0.42 38.88 -15.06
CA THR A 96 -0.44 37.71 -15.33
C THR A 96 0.11 36.48 -14.64
N THR A 97 -0.61 35.95 -13.65
CA THR A 97 -0.25 34.71 -12.97
C THR A 97 -0.54 33.50 -13.87
N VAL A 98 0.48 32.67 -14.08
CA VAL A 98 0.34 31.39 -14.78
C VAL A 98 -0.10 30.33 -13.78
N GLN A 99 -1.17 29.62 -14.11
CA GLN A 99 -1.73 28.57 -13.26
C GLN A 99 -1.17 27.20 -13.66
N PHE A 100 -1.08 26.29 -12.70
CA PHE A 100 -0.59 24.92 -12.90
C PHE A 100 -1.31 23.96 -11.94
N PRO A 101 -1.23 22.64 -12.19
CA PRO A 101 -1.57 21.66 -11.16
C PRO A 101 -0.56 21.71 -10.03
N GLU A 102 -1.05 21.48 -8.81
CA GLU A 102 -0.21 21.39 -7.61
C GLU A 102 -0.50 20.05 -6.95
N LEU A 103 0.42 19.12 -7.07
CA LEU A 103 0.21 17.73 -6.68
C LEU A 103 0.59 17.49 -5.23
N SER A 104 -0.11 16.57 -4.59
CA SER A 104 0.24 16.02 -3.28
C SER A 104 0.02 14.51 -3.27
N ILE A 105 0.81 13.80 -2.46
CA ILE A 105 0.64 12.37 -2.26
C ILE A 105 0.94 11.99 -0.81
N ASN A 106 0.01 11.28 -0.18
CA ASN A 106 0.14 10.79 1.18
C ASN A 106 -0.14 9.29 1.23
N LYS A 107 0.50 8.60 2.16
CA LYS A 107 0.37 7.16 2.33
C LYS A 107 0.00 6.80 3.77
N THR A 108 -0.85 5.80 3.92
CA THR A 108 -1.15 5.14 5.19
C THR A 108 -1.11 3.62 5.03
N GLY A 109 -0.99 2.92 6.16
CA GLY A 109 -1.02 1.47 6.28
C GLY A 109 -1.26 1.08 7.73
N PRO A 110 -1.42 -0.21 8.04
CA PRO A 110 -1.55 -0.68 9.42
C PRO A 110 -0.22 -0.53 10.18
N ASP A 111 -0.30 -0.26 11.49
CA ASP A 111 0.87 -0.18 12.38
C ASP A 111 1.44 -1.57 12.69
N GLU A 112 0.57 -2.58 12.82
CA GLU A 112 0.95 -3.98 13.10
C GLU A 112 0.09 -4.97 12.30
N VAL A 113 0.70 -6.07 11.88
CA VAL A 113 0.01 -7.25 11.31
C VAL A 113 0.68 -8.54 11.77
N THR A 114 0.00 -9.67 11.58
CA THR A 114 0.62 -11.00 11.75
C THR A 114 1.46 -11.36 10.52
N ALA A 115 2.54 -12.12 10.70
CA ALA A 115 3.30 -12.69 9.59
C ALA A 115 2.39 -13.46 8.61
N GLY A 116 2.53 -13.16 7.32
CA GLY A 116 1.72 -13.73 6.24
C GLY A 116 0.36 -13.06 6.02
N ASP A 117 -0.15 -12.25 6.97
CA ASP A 117 -1.41 -11.53 6.79
C ASP A 117 -1.26 -10.37 5.77
N PRO A 118 -2.35 -10.00 5.07
CA PRO A 118 -2.32 -8.93 4.08
C PRO A 118 -2.11 -7.55 4.73
N ILE A 119 -1.10 -6.82 4.27
CA ILE A 119 -0.87 -5.40 4.55
C ILE A 119 -1.49 -4.60 3.41
N VAL A 120 -2.48 -3.77 3.72
CA VAL A 120 -3.12 -2.87 2.74
C VAL A 120 -2.58 -1.46 2.92
N TYR A 121 -1.91 -0.96 1.89
CA TYR A 121 -1.47 0.42 1.80
C TYR A 121 -2.50 1.26 1.04
N GLU A 122 -2.73 2.48 1.51
CA GLU A 122 -3.61 3.46 0.88
C GLU A 122 -2.82 4.71 0.51
N LEU A 123 -2.86 5.10 -0.76
CA LEU A 123 -2.30 6.35 -1.26
C LEU A 123 -3.42 7.34 -1.57
N SER A 124 -3.30 8.54 -1.03
CA SER A 124 -4.17 9.68 -1.33
C SER A 124 -3.41 10.66 -2.22
N VAL A 125 -3.84 10.81 -3.47
CA VAL A 125 -3.22 11.67 -4.49
C VAL A 125 -4.15 12.85 -4.76
N GLY A 126 -3.68 14.07 -4.47
CA GLY A 126 -4.48 15.29 -4.59
C GLY A 126 -3.90 16.29 -5.58
N ASN A 127 -4.77 17.13 -6.12
CA ASN A 127 -4.38 18.32 -6.91
C ASN A 127 -5.00 19.57 -6.29
N SER A 128 -4.23 20.38 -5.56
CA SER A 128 -4.65 21.68 -5.00
C SER A 128 -4.54 22.84 -5.99
N GLY A 129 -3.95 22.59 -7.16
CA GLY A 129 -3.73 23.59 -8.19
C GLY A 129 -5.02 23.99 -8.90
N ALA A 130 -4.95 25.10 -9.62
CA ALA A 130 -6.10 25.67 -10.34
C ALA A 130 -6.35 24.99 -11.71
N MET A 131 -5.41 24.15 -12.18
CA MET A 131 -5.52 23.41 -13.43
C MET A 131 -5.58 21.91 -13.19
N ALA A 132 -6.22 21.18 -14.11
CA ALA A 132 -6.20 19.73 -14.10
C ALA A 132 -4.78 19.22 -14.39
N ALA A 133 -4.32 18.23 -13.62
CA ALA A 133 -3.13 17.46 -13.96
C ALA A 133 -3.50 16.44 -15.04
N THR A 134 -2.59 16.16 -15.96
CA THR A 134 -2.74 15.18 -17.05
C THR A 134 -1.57 14.22 -17.09
N ASN A 135 -1.81 13.03 -17.66
CA ASN A 135 -0.80 11.97 -17.81
C ASN A 135 -0.08 11.62 -16.49
N LEU A 136 -0.85 11.49 -15.41
CA LEU A 136 -0.27 11.21 -14.11
C LEU A 136 0.29 9.79 -14.06
N VAL A 137 1.50 9.67 -13.53
CA VAL A 137 2.14 8.40 -13.20
C VAL A 137 2.40 8.39 -11.70
N ILE A 138 1.76 7.46 -11.00
CA ILE A 138 1.93 7.24 -9.56
C ILE A 138 2.77 5.99 -9.39
N THR A 139 3.80 6.05 -8.55
CA THR A 139 4.69 4.93 -8.23
C THR A 139 4.83 4.75 -6.73
N ASP A 140 5.04 3.51 -6.31
CA ASP A 140 5.32 3.13 -4.93
C ASP A 140 6.24 1.92 -4.92
N THR A 141 7.47 2.11 -4.45
CA THR A 141 8.48 1.05 -4.37
C THR A 141 8.09 0.07 -3.28
N LEU A 142 8.03 -1.22 -3.61
CA LEU A 142 7.74 -2.25 -2.62
C LEU A 142 8.81 -2.24 -1.52
N PRO A 143 8.40 -2.31 -0.25
CA PRO A 143 9.36 -2.38 0.84
C PRO A 143 10.08 -3.73 0.79
N GLY A 144 11.35 -3.75 1.20
CA GLY A 144 12.14 -4.98 1.23
C GLY A 144 11.47 -6.06 2.10
N GLY A 145 11.37 -7.28 1.58
CA GLY A 145 10.73 -8.41 2.27
C GLY A 145 9.21 -8.52 2.08
N ALA A 146 8.57 -7.58 1.37
CA ALA A 146 7.17 -7.68 0.99
C ALA A 146 6.96 -8.43 -0.34
N THR A 147 5.84 -9.13 -0.44
CA THR A 147 5.37 -9.81 -1.65
C THR A 147 4.08 -9.16 -2.14
N PHE A 148 4.03 -8.71 -3.39
CA PHE A 148 2.84 -8.09 -3.97
C PHE A 148 1.69 -9.08 -4.15
N VAL A 149 0.49 -8.67 -3.74
CA VAL A 149 -0.75 -9.43 -3.90
C VAL A 149 -1.65 -8.82 -4.97
N GLY A 150 -1.83 -7.51 -4.96
CA GLY A 150 -2.70 -6.83 -5.92
C GLY A 150 -2.84 -5.33 -5.67
N ALA A 151 -3.47 -4.63 -6.60
CA ALA A 151 -3.71 -3.19 -6.50
C ALA A 151 -5.07 -2.79 -7.10
N SER A 152 -5.62 -1.68 -6.63
CA SER A 152 -6.84 -1.06 -7.17
C SER A 152 -6.54 -0.31 -8.47
N ASN A 153 -7.59 0.12 -9.18
CA ASN A 153 -7.49 1.06 -10.30
C ASN A 153 -6.51 0.63 -11.40
N ALA A 154 -6.44 -0.68 -11.68
CA ALA A 154 -5.49 -1.27 -12.63
C ALA A 154 -4.00 -0.99 -12.32
N GLY A 155 -3.68 -0.71 -11.06
CA GLY A 155 -2.31 -0.68 -10.58
C GLY A 155 -1.63 -2.03 -10.80
N SER A 156 -0.36 -2.01 -11.14
CA SER A 156 0.40 -3.23 -11.42
C SER A 156 1.84 -3.10 -10.96
N LEU A 157 2.44 -4.23 -10.57
CA LEU A 157 3.84 -4.29 -10.20
C LEU A 157 4.72 -4.31 -11.46
N VAL A 158 5.61 -3.33 -11.58
CA VAL A 158 6.60 -3.23 -12.67
C VAL A 158 7.96 -2.96 -12.04
N SER A 159 8.92 -3.86 -12.23
CA SER A 159 10.30 -3.69 -11.78
C SER A 159 10.47 -3.39 -10.27
N GLY A 160 9.58 -3.89 -9.42
CA GLY A 160 9.63 -3.65 -7.97
C GLY A 160 8.82 -2.45 -7.48
N GLU A 161 8.18 -1.70 -8.39
CA GLU A 161 7.30 -0.57 -8.07
C GLU A 161 5.86 -0.88 -8.46
N VAL A 162 4.90 -0.57 -7.58
CA VAL A 162 3.49 -0.55 -7.95
C VAL A 162 3.22 0.74 -8.71
N ARG A 163 2.75 0.62 -9.95
CA ARG A 163 2.52 1.76 -10.85
C ARG A 163 1.06 1.90 -11.23
N TRP A 164 0.56 3.13 -11.16
CA TRP A 164 -0.73 3.55 -11.72
C TRP A 164 -0.54 4.62 -12.79
N GLN A 165 -1.49 4.64 -13.73
CA GLN A 165 -1.62 5.71 -14.71
C GLN A 165 -3.02 6.31 -14.62
N LEU A 166 -3.11 7.62 -14.46
CA LEU A 166 -4.36 8.36 -14.50
C LEU A 166 -4.30 9.40 -15.62
N ALA A 167 -5.31 9.39 -16.49
CA ALA A 167 -5.36 10.33 -17.60
C ALA A 167 -5.47 11.79 -17.11
N THR A 168 -6.26 12.01 -16.06
CA THR A 168 -6.44 13.35 -15.50
C THR A 168 -6.82 13.33 -14.01
N LEU A 169 -6.45 14.40 -13.31
CA LEU A 169 -6.91 14.72 -11.96
C LEU A 169 -7.31 16.20 -11.91
N GLY A 170 -8.61 16.46 -11.78
CA GLY A 170 -9.15 17.83 -11.79
C GLY A 170 -8.67 18.71 -10.62
N PRO A 171 -8.83 20.03 -10.73
CA PRO A 171 -8.46 20.96 -9.66
C PRO A 171 -9.32 20.72 -8.41
N GLY A 172 -8.69 20.73 -7.23
CA GLY A 172 -9.32 20.44 -5.95
C GLY A 172 -9.73 18.98 -5.73
N VAL A 173 -9.39 18.07 -6.65
CA VAL A 173 -9.78 16.66 -6.58
C VAL A 173 -8.69 15.83 -5.89
N THR A 174 -9.13 14.91 -5.04
CA THR A 174 -8.30 13.86 -4.45
C THR A 174 -8.82 12.50 -4.88
N THR A 175 -7.91 11.59 -5.24
CA THR A 175 -8.21 10.19 -5.54
C THR A 175 -7.45 9.26 -4.60
N THR A 176 -8.03 8.09 -4.35
CA THR A 176 -7.47 7.10 -3.44
C THR A 176 -7.12 5.84 -4.23
N LEU A 177 -5.86 5.40 -4.08
CA LEU A 177 -5.33 4.18 -4.67
C LEU A 177 -4.93 3.23 -3.54
N ARG A 178 -5.05 1.92 -3.77
CA ARG A 178 -4.66 0.92 -2.78
C ARG A 178 -3.83 -0.18 -3.41
N PHE A 179 -2.90 -0.71 -2.64
CA PHE A 179 -2.27 -1.98 -2.97
C PHE A 179 -2.05 -2.84 -1.73
N THR A 180 -1.97 -4.14 -1.96
CA THR A 180 -1.85 -5.15 -0.93
C THR A 180 -0.57 -5.94 -1.11
N VAL A 181 0.13 -6.16 0.00
CA VAL A 181 1.30 -7.03 0.08
C VAL A 181 1.16 -8.01 1.24
N THR A 182 1.98 -9.04 1.29
CA THR A 182 2.25 -9.84 2.49
C THR A 182 3.71 -9.72 2.88
N ALA A 183 4.03 -9.94 4.15
CA ALA A 183 5.40 -9.95 4.65
C ALA A 183 5.54 -10.90 5.86
N GLU A 184 6.74 -11.43 6.06
CA GLU A 184 7.09 -12.32 7.18
C GLU A 184 7.82 -11.59 8.31
N ALA A 185 8.25 -10.34 8.07
CA ALA A 185 8.98 -9.50 9.01
C ALA A 185 8.61 -8.03 8.78
N THR A 186 8.91 -7.17 9.77
CA THR A 186 8.63 -5.73 9.73
C THR A 186 9.09 -5.10 8.42
N VAL A 187 8.19 -4.36 7.79
CA VAL A 187 8.43 -3.65 6.52
C VAL A 187 8.38 -2.14 6.72
N ILE A 188 9.24 -1.42 6.01
CA ILE A 188 9.28 0.05 5.99
C ILE A 188 9.08 0.50 4.55
N ASN A 189 7.98 1.21 4.30
CA ASN A 189 7.69 1.77 3.00
C ASN A 189 7.74 3.30 3.06
N SER A 190 8.61 3.89 2.24
CA SER A 190 8.89 5.33 2.26
C SER A 190 9.11 5.95 0.89
N ASP A 191 9.09 5.16 -0.18
CA ASP A 191 9.44 5.63 -1.51
C ASP A 191 8.23 5.53 -2.43
N TYR A 192 7.52 6.66 -2.54
CA TYR A 192 6.33 6.78 -3.36
C TYR A 192 6.19 8.22 -3.87
N GLY A 193 5.59 8.36 -5.05
CA GLY A 193 5.52 9.64 -5.72
C GLY A 193 4.47 9.69 -6.81
N VAL A 194 4.22 10.90 -7.30
CA VAL A 194 3.41 11.16 -8.48
C VAL A 194 4.14 12.15 -9.38
N THR A 195 4.10 11.90 -10.68
CA THR A 195 4.53 12.82 -11.73
C THR A 195 3.37 13.08 -12.70
N ALA A 196 3.39 14.20 -13.40
CA ALA A 196 2.43 14.58 -14.41
C ALA A 196 3.09 15.50 -15.45
N ASP A 197 2.33 15.90 -16.48
CA ASP A 197 2.76 16.90 -17.46
C ASP A 197 3.17 18.23 -16.79
N PHE A 198 3.77 19.13 -17.58
CA PHE A 198 4.34 20.40 -17.11
C PHE A 198 5.39 20.20 -16.00
N ASN A 199 6.09 19.06 -16.03
CA ASN A 199 7.10 18.69 -15.05
C ASN A 199 6.58 18.85 -13.60
N ARG A 200 5.31 18.50 -13.36
CA ARG A 200 4.72 18.52 -12.02
C ARG A 200 5.03 17.20 -11.33
N SER A 201 5.42 17.27 -10.07
CA SER A 201 5.64 16.08 -9.26
C SER A 201 5.39 16.35 -7.79
N ALA A 202 5.06 15.31 -7.05
CA ALA A 202 5.10 15.29 -5.60
C ALA A 202 5.70 13.98 -5.12
N VAL A 203 6.55 14.06 -4.08
CA VAL A 203 7.17 12.90 -3.44
C VAL A 203 6.62 12.76 -2.04
N GLY A 204 6.24 11.55 -1.69
CA GLY A 204 5.82 11.17 -0.35
C GLY A 204 6.88 11.49 0.69
N GLN A 205 6.47 12.07 1.82
CA GLN A 205 7.39 12.40 2.92
C GLN A 205 7.22 11.45 4.12
N ASN A 206 6.08 10.76 4.23
CA ASN A 206 5.81 9.91 5.39
C ASN A 206 6.45 8.55 5.22
N VAL A 207 7.06 8.05 6.29
CA VAL A 207 7.56 6.68 6.37
C VAL A 207 6.49 5.83 7.04
N VAL A 208 5.97 4.84 6.34
CA VAL A 208 4.98 3.89 6.88
C VAL A 208 5.71 2.61 7.27
N ALA A 209 5.86 2.40 8.57
CA ALA A 209 6.40 1.17 9.14
C ALA A 209 5.25 0.29 9.62
N THR A 210 5.26 -0.98 9.21
CA THR A 210 4.30 -1.99 9.68
C THR A 210 5.07 -3.08 10.40
N THR A 211 4.87 -3.18 11.72
CA THR A 211 5.46 -4.25 12.53
C THR A 211 4.78 -5.56 12.20
N VAL A 212 5.57 -6.57 11.81
CA VAL A 212 5.04 -7.90 11.55
C VAL A 212 5.36 -8.78 12.75
N GLY A 213 4.31 -9.07 13.52
CA GLY A 213 4.37 -9.97 14.66
C GLY A 213 4.43 -11.44 14.22
N PRO A 214 4.90 -12.35 15.07
CA PRO A 214 4.92 -13.77 14.76
C PRO A 214 3.49 -14.26 14.43
N ALA A 215 3.37 -15.11 13.42
CA ALA A 215 2.18 -15.94 13.25
C ALA A 215 1.96 -16.69 14.56
N GLY A 216 0.86 -16.39 15.26
CA GLY A 216 0.62 -16.91 16.60
C GLY A 216 0.77 -18.43 16.61
N PHE A 217 1.74 -18.94 17.36
CA PHE A 217 1.88 -20.36 17.62
C PHE A 217 1.33 -20.64 19.02
N VAL A 218 0.41 -21.60 19.13
CA VAL A 218 -0.10 -22.06 20.42
C VAL A 218 0.82 -23.18 20.89
N VAL A 219 1.63 -22.92 21.91
CA VAL A 219 2.40 -23.98 22.60
C VAL A 219 1.49 -24.58 23.67
N TYR A 220 1.10 -25.84 23.47
CA TYR A 220 0.37 -26.58 24.50
C TYR A 220 1.36 -27.42 25.30
N VAL A 221 1.40 -27.18 26.61
CA VAL A 221 2.16 -28.00 27.56
C VAL A 221 1.16 -28.82 28.36
N PRO A 222 0.92 -30.10 28.02
CA PRO A 222 0.08 -30.94 28.88
C PRO A 222 0.78 -31.14 30.22
N ILE A 223 0.11 -30.80 31.32
CA ILE A 223 0.53 -31.23 32.66
C ILE A 223 -0.07 -32.61 32.87
N ILE A 224 0.78 -33.64 32.91
CA ILE A 224 0.36 -34.97 33.32
C ILE A 224 0.55 -35.02 34.83
N ALA A 225 -0.51 -34.78 35.59
CA ALA A 225 -0.50 -35.02 37.03
C ALA A 225 -0.55 -36.53 37.29
N ASN A 226 0.07 -36.97 38.39
CA ASN A 226 -0.11 -38.33 38.87
C ASN A 226 -1.09 -38.23 40.05
N HIS A 227 -2.38 -38.18 39.74
CA HIS A 227 -3.41 -38.03 40.77
C HIS A 227 -3.77 -39.39 41.34
N SER A 228 -3.40 -39.64 42.60
CA SER A 228 -3.56 -40.94 43.26
C SER A 228 -4.58 -40.89 44.40
N ASP A 229 -5.55 -39.98 44.34
CA ASP A 229 -6.58 -39.86 45.38
C ASP A 229 -7.72 -40.88 45.21
N GLY A 230 -7.74 -41.61 44.08
CA GLY A 230 -8.69 -42.68 43.79
C GLY A 230 -10.10 -42.20 43.44
N SER A 231 -10.28 -40.89 43.18
CA SER A 231 -11.57 -40.32 42.78
C SER A 231 -11.94 -40.63 41.33
N GLU A 232 -10.95 -40.93 40.47
CA GLU A 232 -11.14 -41.19 39.03
C GLU A 232 -10.30 -42.36 38.51
N PRO A 233 -10.79 -43.14 37.53
CA PRO A 233 -10.17 -44.39 37.13
C PRO A 233 -8.90 -44.25 36.27
N ASN A 234 -8.58 -43.10 35.64
CA ASN A 234 -7.37 -42.97 34.83
C ASN A 234 -6.68 -41.58 34.72
N ASP A 235 -6.78 -40.70 35.72
CA ASP A 235 -6.16 -39.35 35.77
C ASP A 235 -4.60 -39.36 35.88
N SER A 236 -3.99 -40.43 35.39
CA SER A 236 -2.55 -40.61 35.31
C SER A 236 -2.21 -41.54 34.16
N CYS A 237 -1.12 -41.25 33.47
CA CYS A 237 -0.51 -42.16 32.50
C CYS A 237 -0.33 -43.60 33.04
N SER A 238 -0.13 -43.77 34.36
CA SER A 238 0.06 -45.10 34.96
C SER A 238 -1.22 -45.94 35.02
N GLN A 239 -2.37 -45.30 34.88
CA GLN A 239 -3.71 -45.89 34.87
C GLN A 239 -4.35 -45.82 33.47
N ALA A 240 -3.56 -45.47 32.45
CA ALA A 240 -4.03 -45.34 31.08
C ALA A 240 -4.81 -46.58 30.60
N TYR A 241 -5.91 -46.34 29.91
CA TYR A 241 -6.77 -47.40 29.40
C TYR A 241 -6.07 -48.14 28.25
N GLN A 242 -5.86 -49.44 28.39
CA GLN A 242 -5.22 -50.25 27.36
C GLN A 242 -6.15 -50.43 26.16
N ILE A 243 -5.66 -50.05 24.98
CA ILE A 243 -6.32 -50.26 23.70
C ILE A 243 -5.46 -51.17 22.79
N LEU A 244 -6.12 -51.78 21.81
CA LEU A 244 -5.50 -52.66 20.81
C LEU A 244 -5.40 -51.95 19.47
N LEU A 245 -4.33 -52.26 18.74
CA LEU A 245 -4.16 -51.81 17.37
C LEU A 245 -5.33 -52.31 16.49
N ASN A 246 -5.71 -51.47 15.53
CA ASN A 246 -6.72 -51.74 14.51
C ASN A 246 -8.15 -51.98 15.06
N GLN A 247 -8.42 -51.57 16.29
CA GLN A 247 -9.76 -51.55 16.87
C GLN A 247 -10.25 -50.12 17.08
N THR A 248 -11.57 -49.94 17.00
CA THR A 248 -12.22 -48.66 17.30
C THR A 248 -12.83 -48.71 18.69
N TYR A 249 -12.40 -47.78 19.53
CA TYR A 249 -12.87 -47.60 20.89
C TYR A 249 -13.80 -46.39 20.95
N LYS A 250 -14.97 -46.56 21.57
CA LYS A 250 -15.94 -45.49 21.75
C LYS A 250 -16.05 -45.14 23.23
N PHE A 251 -16.01 -43.85 23.52
CA PHE A 251 -16.08 -43.30 24.87
C PHE A 251 -16.86 -41.99 24.83
N LEU A 252 -17.44 -41.61 25.97
CA LEU A 252 -18.10 -40.31 26.11
C LEU A 252 -17.06 -39.25 26.46
N PRO A 253 -17.34 -37.97 26.14
CA PRO A 253 -16.72 -36.83 26.80
C PRO A 253 -16.96 -36.95 28.28
N ASP A 254 -15.94 -37.35 29.02
CA ASP A 254 -15.95 -37.31 30.46
C ASP A 254 -14.56 -36.87 30.90
N ASP A 255 -14.49 -35.91 31.82
CA ASP A 255 -13.22 -35.43 32.40
C ASP A 255 -12.45 -36.56 33.15
N THR A 256 -12.87 -37.84 33.01
CA THR A 256 -12.38 -39.01 33.73
C THR A 256 -11.63 -40.02 32.84
N ASN A 257 -11.48 -39.78 31.52
CA ASN A 257 -10.82 -40.69 30.56
C ASN A 257 -9.90 -40.03 29.50
N ASP A 258 -8.73 -39.55 29.93
CA ASP A 258 -7.81 -38.82 29.05
C ASP A 258 -6.66 -39.64 28.46
N PHE A 259 -6.27 -40.73 29.13
CA PHE A 259 -5.05 -41.47 28.84
C PHE A 259 -5.32 -42.85 28.25
N TYR A 260 -4.78 -43.12 27.06
CA TYR A 260 -4.91 -44.40 26.36
C TYR A 260 -3.53 -44.96 26.00
N VAL A 261 -3.29 -46.24 26.26
CA VAL A 261 -1.99 -46.88 26.02
C VAL A 261 -2.12 -48.07 25.09
N PHE A 262 -1.12 -48.28 24.23
CA PHE A 262 -1.05 -49.46 23.37
C PHE A 262 0.40 -49.90 23.15
N ASP A 263 0.57 -51.16 22.77
CA ASP A 263 1.86 -51.74 22.45
C ASP A 263 1.96 -51.98 20.94
N LEU A 264 2.99 -51.41 20.32
CA LEU A 264 3.36 -51.64 18.93
C LEU A 264 4.38 -52.78 18.88
N PRO A 265 4.04 -53.97 18.35
CA PRO A 265 4.87 -55.16 18.48
C PRO A 265 6.12 -55.13 17.59
N ASN A 266 6.04 -54.47 16.43
CA ASN A 266 7.11 -54.39 15.44
C ASN A 266 7.22 -52.96 14.91
N SER A 267 8.34 -52.60 14.31
CA SER A 267 8.47 -51.30 13.63
C SER A 267 7.47 -51.22 12.46
N ALA A 268 6.55 -50.27 12.48
CA ALA A 268 5.49 -50.13 11.48
C ALA A 268 4.98 -48.70 11.39
N ASN A 269 4.25 -48.38 10.32
CA ASN A 269 3.53 -47.12 10.23
C ASN A 269 2.46 -47.04 11.32
N LEU A 270 2.25 -45.84 11.85
CA LEU A 270 1.32 -45.59 12.93
C LEU A 270 0.46 -44.37 12.63
N ASP A 271 -0.84 -44.59 12.58
CA ASP A 271 -1.84 -43.53 12.39
C ASP A 271 -2.84 -43.54 13.56
N ILE A 272 -3.21 -42.37 14.05
CA ILE A 272 -4.23 -42.21 15.10
C ILE A 272 -5.36 -41.35 14.56
N PHE A 273 -6.59 -41.81 14.76
CA PHE A 273 -7.79 -41.12 14.34
C PHE A 273 -8.72 -40.95 15.54
N LEU A 274 -9.11 -39.72 15.83
CA LEU A 274 -10.15 -39.39 16.79
C LEU A 274 -11.27 -38.64 16.06
N THR A 275 -12.43 -39.27 15.92
CA THR A 275 -13.58 -38.69 15.20
C THR A 275 -14.72 -38.32 16.15
N ASN A 276 -15.60 -37.43 15.68
CA ASN A 276 -16.74 -36.89 16.44
C ASN A 276 -16.33 -36.07 17.66
N PHE A 277 -15.12 -35.50 17.66
CA PHE A 277 -14.58 -34.74 18.78
C PHE A 277 -15.27 -33.37 18.92
N SER A 278 -15.77 -33.05 20.12
CA SER A 278 -16.51 -31.81 20.41
C SER A 278 -16.39 -31.40 21.90
N PRO A 279 -15.49 -30.48 22.22
CA PRO A 279 -15.33 -29.26 21.44
C PRO A 279 -14.13 -29.31 20.49
N VAL A 280 -14.27 -28.68 19.32
CA VAL A 280 -13.22 -28.72 18.28
C VAL A 280 -11.89 -28.09 18.72
N ASN A 281 -11.87 -27.29 19.78
CA ASN A 281 -10.68 -26.63 20.33
C ASN A 281 -9.82 -27.51 21.26
N GLY A 282 -10.16 -28.79 21.46
CA GLY A 282 -9.26 -29.75 22.13
C GLY A 282 -8.22 -30.33 21.18
N GLN A 283 -7.48 -31.35 21.61
CA GLN A 283 -6.37 -31.91 20.85
C GLN A 283 -6.08 -33.38 21.20
N ILE A 284 -5.33 -34.04 20.33
CA ILE A 284 -4.71 -35.35 20.60
C ILE A 284 -3.20 -35.24 20.55
N VAL A 285 -2.53 -35.96 21.46
CA VAL A 285 -1.07 -36.00 21.54
C VAL A 285 -0.60 -37.45 21.60
N LEU A 286 0.43 -37.78 20.83
CA LEU A 286 1.06 -39.09 20.80
C LEU A 286 2.45 -39.00 21.43
N TYR A 287 2.71 -39.90 22.37
CA TYR A 287 4.02 -40.13 22.97
C TYR A 287 4.47 -41.57 22.74
N ARG A 288 5.78 -41.77 22.62
CA ARG A 288 6.41 -43.04 23.00
C ARG A 288 6.51 -43.06 24.52
N ALA A 289 6.05 -44.14 25.15
CA ALA A 289 5.88 -44.21 26.59
C ALA A 289 6.36 -45.55 27.18
N PRO A 290 7.69 -45.83 27.20
CA PRO A 290 8.23 -46.99 27.93
C PRO A 290 7.81 -47.01 29.40
N SER A 291 7.66 -45.83 30.02
CA SER A 291 7.07 -45.61 31.33
C SER A 291 6.56 -44.16 31.44
N CYS A 292 5.71 -43.87 32.40
CA CYS A 292 5.18 -42.50 32.60
C CYS A 292 6.23 -41.48 33.04
N GLY A 293 7.37 -41.95 33.59
CA GLY A 293 8.52 -41.09 33.88
C GLY A 293 9.44 -40.85 32.68
N ASN A 294 9.16 -41.47 31.53
CA ASN A 294 9.96 -41.36 30.32
C ASN A 294 9.03 -41.30 29.10
N LEU A 295 8.44 -40.13 28.89
CA LEU A 295 7.60 -39.86 27.71
C LEU A 295 8.44 -39.12 26.66
N GLN A 296 8.39 -39.61 25.42
CA GLN A 296 9.01 -38.94 24.26
C GLN A 296 7.90 -38.46 23.33
N PHE A 297 7.80 -37.15 23.12
CA PHE A 297 6.82 -36.58 22.20
C PHE A 297 7.07 -37.07 20.77
N ILE A 298 5.98 -37.40 20.07
CA ILE A 298 6.05 -37.79 18.66
C ILE A 298 5.31 -36.78 17.80
N ALA A 299 4.02 -36.55 18.11
CA ALA A 299 3.17 -35.69 17.32
C ALA A 299 1.95 -35.23 18.13
N ASN A 300 1.32 -34.15 17.69
CA ASN A 300 0.01 -33.72 18.15
C ASN A 300 -0.86 -33.29 16.97
N ASN A 301 -2.17 -33.23 17.20
CA ASN A 301 -3.09 -32.51 16.33
C ASN A 301 -4.12 -31.78 17.20
N GLY A 302 -4.12 -30.46 17.11
CA GLY A 302 -5.07 -29.55 17.77
C GLY A 302 -5.81 -28.64 16.78
N ASP A 303 -5.95 -29.05 15.52
CA ASP A 303 -6.75 -28.33 14.52
C ASP A 303 -8.21 -28.10 14.98
N PHE A 304 -8.97 -27.20 14.37
CA PHE A 304 -10.38 -27.01 14.74
C PHE A 304 -11.33 -28.00 14.06
N SER A 305 -10.83 -29.20 13.69
CA SER A 305 -11.65 -30.26 13.09
C SER A 305 -12.34 -31.10 14.15
N THR A 306 -13.52 -31.63 13.82
CA THR A 306 -14.20 -32.69 14.60
C THR A 306 -13.53 -34.06 14.42
N THR A 307 -12.59 -34.16 13.47
CA THR A 307 -11.74 -35.33 13.26
C THR A 307 -10.29 -34.92 13.38
N LYS A 308 -9.61 -35.44 14.41
CA LYS A 308 -8.18 -35.23 14.62
C LYS A 308 -7.41 -36.44 14.17
N THR A 309 -6.39 -36.21 13.36
CA THR A 309 -5.57 -37.26 12.76
C THR A 309 -4.10 -36.98 13.03
N ILE A 310 -3.37 -38.01 13.47
CA ILE A 310 -1.92 -38.02 13.56
C ILE A 310 -1.40 -39.08 12.59
N HIS A 311 -0.53 -38.67 11.67
CA HIS A 311 0.26 -39.57 10.83
C HIS A 311 1.69 -39.59 11.33
N ALA A 312 2.02 -40.55 12.21
CA ALA A 312 3.32 -40.59 12.87
C ALA A 312 4.43 -41.24 12.01
N GLY A 313 4.08 -41.76 10.83
CA GLY A 313 5.00 -42.52 9.99
C GLY A 313 5.49 -43.79 10.67
N VAL A 314 6.67 -44.28 10.26
CA VAL A 314 7.25 -45.52 10.80
C VAL A 314 7.76 -45.28 12.21
N GLN A 315 7.19 -46.02 13.16
CA GLN A 315 7.53 -45.97 14.57
C GLN A 315 8.13 -47.31 15.02
N PRO A 316 9.17 -47.32 15.88
CA PRO A 316 9.79 -48.55 16.36
C PRO A 316 8.85 -49.34 17.29
N ALA A 317 9.13 -50.63 17.49
CA ALA A 317 8.41 -51.40 18.49
C ALA A 317 8.52 -50.77 19.90
N GLY A 318 7.45 -50.89 20.68
CA GLY A 318 7.39 -50.38 22.04
C GLY A 318 6.00 -49.93 22.46
N ARG A 319 5.94 -49.31 23.64
CA ARG A 319 4.72 -48.79 24.24
C ARG A 319 4.51 -47.33 23.88
N TYR A 320 3.26 -46.97 23.62
CA TYR A 320 2.83 -45.65 23.18
C TYR A 320 1.62 -45.19 23.99
N LEU A 321 1.51 -43.87 24.16
CA LEU A 321 0.44 -43.22 24.89
C LEU A 321 -0.23 -42.20 23.97
N VAL A 322 -1.56 -42.28 23.87
CA VAL A 322 -2.41 -41.23 23.30
C VAL A 322 -3.05 -40.48 24.45
N LEU A 323 -2.87 -39.16 24.45
CA LEU A 323 -3.51 -38.24 25.38
C LEU A 323 -4.56 -37.44 24.60
N VAL A 324 -5.81 -37.52 25.04
CA VAL A 324 -6.92 -36.68 24.56
C VAL A 324 -7.09 -35.53 25.54
N ILE A 325 -7.23 -34.30 25.04
CA ILE A 325 -7.22 -33.11 25.90
C ILE A 325 -8.39 -32.21 25.56
N ASN A 326 -9.05 -31.68 26.59
CA ASN A 326 -10.23 -30.83 26.49
C ASN A 326 -11.32 -31.58 25.68
N ASP A 327 -11.63 -32.78 26.16
CA ASP A 327 -12.50 -33.73 25.49
C ASP A 327 -13.99 -33.40 25.68
N GLY A 328 -14.35 -32.37 26.44
CA GLY A 328 -15.68 -31.74 26.43
C GLY A 328 -16.47 -31.93 27.72
N ALA A 329 -17.68 -31.38 27.77
CA ALA A 329 -18.46 -31.39 29.01
C ALA A 329 -18.98 -32.80 29.35
N THR A 330 -18.89 -33.17 30.63
CA THR A 330 -19.42 -34.43 31.22
C THR A 330 -20.92 -34.68 30.99
N SER A 331 -21.67 -33.67 30.54
CA SER A 331 -23.10 -33.77 30.19
C SER A 331 -23.37 -34.16 28.73
N SER A 332 -22.32 -34.28 27.91
CA SER A 332 -22.45 -34.65 26.50
C SER A 332 -22.80 -36.13 26.32
N SER A 333 -23.70 -36.43 25.38
CA SER A 333 -24.06 -37.80 24.99
C SER A 333 -23.42 -38.26 23.68
N GLN A 334 -22.59 -37.42 23.06
CA GLN A 334 -21.95 -37.71 21.78
C GLN A 334 -20.71 -38.58 22.00
N LEU A 335 -20.75 -39.82 21.49
CA LEU A 335 -19.59 -40.72 21.58
C LEU A 335 -18.47 -40.32 20.63
N TYR A 336 -17.26 -40.27 21.17
CA TYR A 336 -16.03 -40.18 20.42
C TYR A 336 -15.63 -41.54 19.90
N SER A 337 -14.79 -41.57 18.88
CA SER A 337 -14.24 -42.82 18.36
C SER A 337 -12.75 -42.67 18.12
N LEU A 338 -11.97 -43.35 18.96
CA LEU A 338 -10.52 -43.44 18.85
C LEU A 338 -10.14 -44.74 18.15
N ARG A 339 -9.26 -44.65 17.16
CA ARG A 339 -8.66 -45.79 16.49
C ARG A 339 -7.18 -45.54 16.29
N VAL A 340 -6.37 -46.52 16.69
CA VAL A 340 -4.95 -46.58 16.35
C VAL A 340 -4.79 -47.62 15.24
N SER A 341 -4.22 -47.22 14.11
CA SER A 341 -4.05 -48.05 12.93
C SER A 341 -2.57 -48.33 12.69
N SER A 342 -2.23 -49.59 12.44
CA SER A 342 -0.89 -50.02 12.05
C SER A 342 -0.98 -51.23 11.12
N PRO A 343 -0.25 -51.25 9.99
CA PRO A 343 -0.37 -52.28 8.95
C PRO A 343 0.15 -53.67 9.35
#